data_AF-X1LGI1-F1
#
_entry.id   AF-X1LGI1-F1
#
_cell.length_a   1.000
_cell.length_b   1.000
_cell.length_c   1.000
_cell.angle_alpha   90.00
_cell.angle_beta   90.00
_cell.angle_gamma   90.00
#
_symmetry.space_group_name_H-M   'P 1'
#
loop_
_entity.id
_entity.type
_entity.pdbx_description
1 polymer ?
#
loop_
_entity_poly.entity_id
_entity_poly.type
_entity_poly.pdbx_seq_one_letter_code
_entity_poly.pdbx_strand_id
1 'polypeptide(L)'
;GNGPQVGFILRRSEIAHEVGGMHTVPLVNCGADTQGAIGYQIQQALYNEFKKRGIEKNTATVVTQVVVDKADPAFQNPAKPIGTFYTKERAEELQKEHPDWVIIDDVGRGYRRVVPSPMPVEN
;
A
#
# COMPACT_ATOMS: atom_id res chain seq x y z
N GLY A 1 -3.82 -7.11 -7.53
CA GLY A 1 -3.71 -5.88 -6.70
C GLY A 1 -2.93 -6.18 -5.43
N ASN A 2 -2.63 -5.16 -4.61
CA ASN A 2 -1.73 -5.29 -3.45
C ASN A 2 -2.32 -4.78 -2.12
N GLY A 3 -3.64 -4.53 -2.03
CA GLY A 3 -4.27 -3.84 -0.88
C GLY A 3 -3.91 -4.41 0.50
N PRO A 4 -4.15 -5.72 0.75
CA PRO A 4 -3.75 -6.35 2.00
C PRO A 4 -2.25 -6.31 2.26
N GLN A 5 -1.44 -6.56 1.21
CA GLN A 5 0.01 -6.63 1.31
C GLN A 5 0.60 -5.26 1.66
N VAL A 6 0.18 -4.19 0.99
CA VAL A 6 0.72 -2.84 1.19
C VAL A 6 0.31 -2.29 2.55
N GLY A 7 -0.92 -2.59 3.00
CA GLY A 7 -1.37 -2.28 4.35
C GLY A 7 -0.55 -3.01 5.42
N PHE A 8 -0.21 -4.27 5.19
CA PHE A 8 0.63 -5.04 6.09
C PHE A 8 2.08 -4.50 6.15
N ILE A 9 2.69 -4.13 5.02
CA ILE A 9 4.03 -3.51 5.03
C ILE A 9 4.00 -2.18 5.78
N LEU A 10 3.02 -1.32 5.49
CA LEU A 10 2.88 -0.05 6.19
C LEU A 10 2.73 -0.26 7.70
N ARG A 11 1.86 -1.18 8.13
CA ARG A 11 1.67 -1.51 9.55
C ARG A 11 2.95 -2.00 10.22
N ARG A 12 3.76 -2.82 9.55
CA ARG A 12 5.07 -3.23 10.10
C ARG A 12 5.99 -2.04 10.32
N SER A 13 5.98 -1.08 9.38
CA SER A 13 6.76 0.15 9.52
C SER A 13 6.27 1.03 10.68
N GLU A 14 4.95 1.17 10.85
CA GLU A 14 4.35 1.91 11.97
C GLU A 14 4.74 1.30 13.32
N ILE A 15 4.63 -0.02 13.47
CA ILE A 15 5.02 -0.73 14.69
C ILE A 15 6.53 -0.60 14.96
N ALA A 16 7.37 -0.71 13.93
CA ALA A 16 8.82 -0.57 14.09
C ALA A 16 9.23 0.85 14.50
N HIS A 17 8.51 1.87 14.02
CA HIS A 17 8.68 3.24 14.48
C HIS A 17 8.29 3.39 15.95
N GLU A 18 7.11 2.90 16.34
CA GLU A 18 6.58 3.01 17.71
C GLU A 18 7.47 2.29 18.73
N VAL A 19 7.87 1.05 18.43
CA VAL A 19 8.59 0.18 19.39
C VAL A 19 10.10 0.41 19.34
N GLY A 20 10.65 0.71 18.16
CA GLY A 20 12.09 0.73 17.92
C GLY A 20 12.65 2.10 17.54
N GLY A 21 11.82 3.15 17.41
CA GLY A 21 12.27 4.46 16.94
C GLY A 21 12.78 4.45 15.50
N MET A 22 12.45 3.43 14.71
CA MET A 22 12.87 3.35 13.30
C MET A 22 12.20 4.44 12.45
N HIS A 23 12.81 4.84 11.35
CA HIS A 23 12.15 5.73 10.39
C HIS A 23 10.94 5.03 9.76
N THR A 24 9.89 5.80 9.47
CA THR A 24 8.72 5.30 8.75
C THR A 24 9.03 5.13 7.26
N VAL A 25 8.41 4.12 6.65
CA VAL A 25 8.51 3.86 5.21
C VAL A 25 7.33 4.54 4.52
N PRO A 26 7.57 5.42 3.54
CA PRO A 26 6.49 6.07 2.79
C PRO A 26 5.61 5.05 2.06
N LEU A 27 4.31 5.33 1.94
CA LEU A 27 3.36 4.42 1.28
C LEU A 27 3.77 4.06 -0.16
N VAL A 28 4.39 4.99 -0.89
CA VAL A 28 4.88 4.75 -2.26
C VAL A 28 5.98 3.68 -2.29
N ASN A 29 6.88 3.68 -1.31
CA ASN A 29 7.92 2.67 -1.14
C ASN A 29 7.30 1.33 -0.73
N CYS A 30 6.33 1.32 0.21
CA CYS A 30 5.56 0.10 0.51
C CYS A 30 4.89 -0.47 -0.76
N GLY A 31 4.38 0.41 -1.62
CA GLY A 31 3.85 0.04 -2.93
C GLY A 31 4.88 -0.69 -3.79
N ALA A 32 6.08 -0.13 -3.95
CA ALA A 32 7.18 -0.75 -4.68
C ALA A 32 7.62 -2.08 -4.06
N ASP A 33 7.77 -2.16 -2.74
CA ASP A 33 8.14 -3.37 -2.01
C ASP A 33 7.14 -4.51 -2.28
N THR A 34 5.84 -4.20 -2.28
CA THR A 34 4.82 -5.20 -2.60
C THR A 34 4.87 -5.67 -4.05
N GLN A 35 5.30 -4.84 -5.00
CA GLN A 35 5.50 -5.30 -6.38
C GLN A 35 6.63 -6.33 -6.45
N GLY A 36 7.74 -6.07 -5.74
CA GLY A 36 8.85 -7.03 -5.64
C GLY A 36 8.42 -8.34 -5.00
N ALA A 37 7.76 -8.29 -3.83
CA ALA A 37 7.34 -9.48 -3.10
C ALA A 37 6.27 -10.31 -3.84
N ILE A 38 5.22 -9.66 -4.36
CA ILE A 38 4.15 -10.33 -5.10
C ILE A 38 4.68 -10.84 -6.44
N GLY A 39 5.46 -10.01 -7.14
CA GLY A 39 6.04 -10.36 -8.41
C GLY A 39 7.00 -11.54 -8.32
N TYR A 40 7.86 -11.60 -7.29
CA TYR A 40 8.69 -12.76 -7.01
C TYR A 40 7.86 -14.06 -6.93
N GLN A 41 6.77 -14.05 -6.16
CA GLN A 41 5.92 -15.24 -6.00
C GLN A 41 5.28 -15.68 -7.31
N ILE A 42 4.72 -14.72 -8.08
CA ILE A 42 4.08 -15.00 -9.36
C ILE A 42 5.10 -15.49 -10.38
N GLN A 43 6.25 -14.81 -10.49
CA GLN A 43 7.34 -15.15 -11.38
C GLN A 43 7.83 -16.57 -11.11
N GLN A 44 8.10 -16.90 -9.84
CA GLN A 44 8.56 -18.22 -9.44
C GLN A 44 7.52 -19.30 -9.77
N ALA A 45 6.25 -19.06 -9.46
CA ALA A 45 5.16 -20.02 -9.75
C ALA A 45 5.01 -20.26 -11.25
N LEU A 46 5.03 -19.20 -12.06
CA LEU A 46 4.89 -19.29 -13.51
C LEU A 46 6.08 -20.00 -14.16
N TYR A 47 7.31 -19.67 -13.73
CA TYR A 47 8.52 -20.33 -14.22
C TYR A 47 8.54 -21.82 -13.90
N ASN A 48 8.13 -22.20 -12.68
CA ASN A 48 8.01 -23.61 -12.29
C ASN A 48 7.01 -24.36 -13.18
N GLU A 49 5.88 -23.74 -13.51
CA GLU A 49 4.87 -24.34 -14.39
C GLU A 49 5.36 -24.44 -15.84
N PHE A 50 6.11 -23.46 -16.33
CA PHE A 50 6.76 -23.54 -17.65
C PHE A 50 7.72 -24.73 -17.73
N LYS A 51 8.58 -24.92 -16.71
CA LYS A 51 9.47 -26.09 -16.64
C LYS A 51 8.70 -27.40 -16.67
N LYS A 52 7.64 -27.51 -15.87
CA LYS A 52 6.81 -28.72 -15.80
C LYS A 52 6.17 -29.08 -17.14
N ARG A 53 5.86 -28.08 -17.96
CA ARG A 53 5.23 -28.25 -19.28
C ARG A 53 6.21 -28.30 -20.46
N GLY A 54 7.52 -28.22 -20.20
CA GLY A 54 8.53 -28.16 -21.26
C GLY A 54 8.47 -26.86 -22.08
N ILE A 55 7.97 -25.77 -21.51
CA ILE A 55 7.90 -24.46 -22.17
C ILE A 55 9.21 -23.70 -21.90
N GLU A 56 9.96 -23.40 -22.96
CA GLU A 56 11.20 -22.62 -22.88
C GLU A 56 10.92 -21.12 -22.87
N LYS A 57 10.37 -20.63 -21.76
CA LYS A 57 10.15 -19.20 -21.54
C LYS A 57 10.71 -18.76 -20.20
N ASN A 58 11.25 -17.55 -20.19
CA ASN A 58 11.63 -16.86 -18.96
C ASN A 58 10.47 -15.98 -18.47
N THR A 59 10.49 -15.67 -17.19
CA THR A 59 9.50 -14.83 -16.51
C THR A 59 10.22 -13.70 -15.80
N ALA A 60 9.69 -12.49 -15.88
CA ALA A 60 10.23 -11.31 -15.21
C ALA A 60 9.10 -10.52 -14.54
N THR A 61 9.40 -9.97 -13.37
CA THR A 61 8.61 -8.93 -12.70
C THR A 61 9.28 -7.59 -12.93
N VAL A 62 8.51 -6.61 -13.38
CA VAL A 62 8.99 -5.25 -13.60
C VAL A 62 8.37 -4.32 -12.57
N VAL A 63 9.21 -3.65 -11.79
CA VAL A 63 8.75 -2.56 -10.92
C VAL A 63 8.20 -1.46 -11.82
N THR A 64 6.96 -1.09 -11.58
CA THR A 64 6.15 -0.26 -12.46
C THR A 64 5.72 1.01 -11.73
N GLN A 65 5.98 2.15 -12.37
CA GLN A 65 5.43 3.44 -11.98
C GLN A 65 4.22 3.75 -12.87
N VAL A 66 3.24 4.44 -12.31
CA VAL A 66 2.00 4.80 -13.00
C VAL A 66 1.80 6.29 -12.85
N VAL A 67 1.65 6.99 -13.97
CA VAL A 67 1.35 8.42 -13.99
C VAL A 67 -0.10 8.60 -13.57
N VAL A 68 -0.36 9.61 -12.74
CA VAL A 68 -1.69 9.99 -12.28
C VAL A 68 -1.86 11.50 -12.43
N ASP A 69 -3.08 11.96 -12.66
CA ASP A 69 -3.34 13.40 -12.76
C ASP A 69 -3.30 14.02 -11.36
N LYS A 70 -2.46 15.03 -11.15
CA LYS A 70 -2.39 15.80 -9.90
C LYS A 70 -3.71 16.50 -9.56
N ALA A 71 -4.58 16.73 -10.54
CA ALA A 71 -5.90 17.34 -10.38
C ALA A 71 -7.01 16.30 -10.19
N ASP A 72 -6.68 15.00 -10.09
CA ASP A 72 -7.68 13.94 -9.90
C ASP A 72 -8.53 14.20 -8.63
N PRO A 73 -9.87 14.16 -8.73
CA PRO A 73 -10.76 14.37 -7.58
C PRO A 73 -10.50 13.45 -6.38
N ALA A 74 -9.89 12.28 -6.58
CA ALA A 74 -9.52 11.36 -5.51
C ALA A 74 -8.52 11.95 -4.51
N PHE A 75 -7.76 12.99 -4.89
CA PHE A 75 -6.91 13.73 -3.96
C PHE A 75 -7.72 14.59 -2.97
N GLN A 76 -8.89 15.07 -3.38
CA GLN A 76 -9.80 15.85 -2.52
C GLN A 76 -10.75 14.96 -1.72
N ASN A 77 -11.04 13.74 -2.20
CA ASN A 77 -11.87 12.77 -1.50
C ASN A 77 -11.15 11.41 -1.32
N PRO A 78 -10.16 11.32 -0.42
CA PRO A 78 -9.48 10.06 -0.10
C PRO A 78 -10.46 9.02 0.44
N ALA A 79 -10.48 7.83 -0.15
CA ALA A 79 -11.43 6.77 0.24
C ALA A 79 -10.76 5.40 0.49
N LYS A 80 -9.49 5.23 0.13
CA LYS A 80 -8.82 3.92 0.20
C LYS A 80 -8.19 3.70 1.59
N PRO A 81 -8.68 2.76 2.41
CA PRO A 81 -8.18 2.60 3.77
C PRO A 81 -6.83 1.88 3.80
N ILE A 82 -5.92 2.35 4.64
CA ILE A 82 -4.54 1.83 4.78
C ILE A 82 -4.15 1.66 6.25
N GLY A 83 -3.03 0.99 6.51
CA GLY A 83 -2.38 0.95 7.83
C GLY A 83 -3.17 0.28 8.96
N THR A 84 -2.79 0.64 10.18
CA THR A 84 -3.35 0.12 11.44
C THR A 84 -4.71 0.74 11.78
N PHE A 85 -5.51 0.02 12.58
CA PHE A 85 -6.71 0.58 13.20
C PHE A 85 -6.34 1.38 14.45
N TYR A 86 -6.93 2.56 14.61
CA TYR A 86 -6.74 3.44 15.75
C TYR A 86 -7.98 3.43 16.65
N THR A 87 -7.78 3.73 17.93
CA THR A 87 -8.88 4.16 18.80
C THR A 87 -9.34 5.56 18.39
N LYS A 88 -10.49 6.00 18.88
CA LYS A 88 -11.00 7.34 18.61
C LYS A 88 -10.03 8.42 19.12
N GLU A 89 -9.51 8.22 20.34
CA GLU A 89 -8.60 9.14 21.00
C GLU A 89 -7.31 9.29 20.19
N ARG A 90 -6.72 8.17 19.76
CA ARG A 90 -5.50 8.21 18.94
C ARG A 90 -5.76 8.81 17.55
N ALA A 91 -6.93 8.56 16.97
CA ALA A 91 -7.32 9.19 15.71
C ALA A 91 -7.41 10.72 15.83
N GLU A 92 -7.98 11.23 16.92
CA GLU A 92 -8.06 12.68 17.20
C GLU A 92 -6.68 13.31 17.41
N GLU A 93 -5.74 12.60 18.05
CA GLU A 93 -4.35 13.03 18.18
C GLU A 93 -3.65 13.08 16.83
N LEU A 94 -3.73 11.99 16.06
CA LEU A 94 -3.13 11.90 14.73
C LEU A 94 -3.68 12.97 13.78
N GLN A 95 -4.97 13.31 13.90
CA GLN A 95 -5.57 14.39 13.12
C GLN A 95 -4.98 15.77 13.46
N LYS A 96 -4.55 15.99 14.71
CA LYS A 96 -3.87 17.22 15.13
C LYS A 96 -2.40 17.23 14.70
N GLU A 97 -1.71 16.09 14.81
CA GLU A 97 -0.32 15.89 14.38
C GLU A 97 -0.17 16.00 12.86
N HIS A 98 -1.16 15.51 12.12
CA HIS A 98 -1.21 15.47 10.67
C HIS A 98 -2.54 16.03 10.14
N PRO A 99 -2.69 17.37 10.10
CA PRO A 99 -3.92 18.02 9.68
C PRO A 99 -4.38 17.66 8.25
N ASP A 100 -3.46 17.19 7.42
CA ASP A 100 -3.69 16.78 6.03
C ASP A 100 -4.16 15.32 5.88
N TRP A 101 -4.10 14.53 6.95
CA TRP A 101 -4.58 13.15 6.90
C TRP A 101 -6.10 13.11 6.99
N VAL A 102 -6.69 12.19 6.21
CA VAL A 102 -8.10 11.86 6.32
C VAL A 102 -8.22 10.55 7.09
N ILE A 103 -8.89 10.62 8.24
CA ILE A 103 -9.12 9.47 9.13
C ILE A 103 -10.62 9.24 9.23
N ILE A 104 -11.08 8.03 8.92
CA ILE A 104 -12.51 7.67 8.93
C ILE A 104 -12.79 6.60 9.98
N ASP A 105 -14.03 6.57 10.47
CA ASP A 105 -14.55 5.45 11.25
C ASP A 105 -14.85 4.27 10.31
N ASP A 106 -14.10 3.19 10.46
CA ASP A 106 -14.34 1.93 9.79
C ASP A 106 -15.28 1.09 10.66
N VAL A 107 -16.59 1.30 10.45
CA VAL A 107 -17.72 0.85 11.28
C VAL A 107 -17.46 -0.48 11.99
N GLY A 108 -17.38 -0.40 13.32
CA GLY A 108 -17.24 -1.56 14.22
C GLY A 108 -15.81 -2.13 14.32
N ARG A 109 -14.83 -1.53 13.62
CA ARG A 109 -13.43 -1.97 13.60
C ARG A 109 -12.45 -0.92 14.14
N GLY A 110 -12.90 0.32 14.30
CA GLY A 110 -12.10 1.44 14.77
C GLY A 110 -11.80 2.43 13.64
N TYR A 111 -10.85 3.33 13.87
CA TYR A 111 -10.54 4.42 12.94
C TYR A 111 -9.39 4.03 12.01
N ARG A 112 -9.42 4.47 10.76
CA ARG A 112 -8.33 4.23 9.80
C ARG A 112 -8.02 5.44 8.96
N ARG A 113 -6.73 5.61 8.67
CA ARG A 113 -6.29 6.54 7.63
C ARG A 113 -6.75 6.04 6.27
N VAL A 114 -7.29 6.95 5.47
CA VAL A 114 -7.55 6.74 4.05
C VAL A 114 -6.62 7.60 3.20
N VAL A 115 -6.33 7.13 2.00
CA VAL A 115 -5.48 7.83 1.02
C VAL A 115 -6.18 7.96 -0.32
N PRO A 116 -5.73 8.92 -1.16
CA PRO A 116 -6.16 9.04 -2.53
C PRO A 116 -5.96 7.72 -3.29
N SER A 117 -6.88 7.44 -4.22
CA SER A 117 -6.77 6.36 -5.18
C SER A 117 -7.10 6.90 -6.57
N PRO A 118 -6.25 7.80 -7.11
CA PRO A 118 -6.49 8.44 -8.40
C PRO A 118 -6.47 7.41 -9.54
N MET A 119 -7.14 7.77 -10.64
CA MET A 119 -7.12 6.96 -11.84
C MET A 119 -5.76 7.08 -12.54
N PRO A 120 -5.24 5.98 -13.11
CA PRO A 120 -4.05 6.04 -13.94
C PRO A 120 -4.33 6.89 -15.18
N VAL A 121 -3.36 7.73 -15.55
CA VAL A 121 -3.32 8.38 -16.86
C VAL A 121 -2.62 7.40 -17.81
N GLU A 122 -3.21 7.14 -18.98
CA GLU A 122 -2.59 6.27 -19.97
C GLU A 122 -1.23 6.83 -20.43
N ASN A 123 -0.29 5.91 -20.65
CA ASN A 123 0.92 6.14 -21.44
C ASN A 123 0.66 5.76 -22.89
#